data_AF-A0A920LIJ8-F1
#
_entry.id   AF-A0A920LIJ8-F1
#
_cell.length_a   1.000
_cell.length_b   1.000
_cell.length_c   1.000
_cell.angle_alpha   90.00
_cell.angle_beta   90.00
_cell.angle_gamma   90.00
#
_symmetry.space_group_name_H-M   'P 1'
#
loop_
_entity.id
_entity.type
_entity.pdbx_description
1 polymer ?
#
loop_
_entity_poly.entity_id
_entity_poly.type
_entity_poly.pdbx_seq_one_letter_code
_entity_poly.pdbx_strand_id
1 'polypeptide(L)'
;MHGLKQLSFRNLSQPGGPEFSIERVKEIASGYSITDGFDEYGEPIERSMLPSDRFPRPYGSKEEAKGANNGAYPPDLSLIVKARADGYNYLYSLLKGYEEEIPEDLDIGDLSYNPGIPVEQ
;
A
#
# COMPACT_ATOMS: atom_id res chain seq x y z
N MET A 1 0.18 -3.48 -6.15
CA MET A 1 -0.61 -3.00 -4.97
C MET A 1 0.31 -2.83 -3.75
N HIS A 2 0.03 -1.91 -2.83
CA HIS A 2 0.91 -1.60 -1.68
C HIS A 2 0.28 -1.96 -0.32
N GLY A 3 1.11 -2.24 0.69
CA GLY A 3 0.69 -2.48 2.07
C GLY A 3 0.76 -1.22 2.96
N LEU A 4 0.03 -1.27 4.08
CA LEU A 4 0.01 -0.25 5.15
C LEU A 4 0.14 -0.89 6.55
N LYS A 5 1.13 -1.78 6.71
CA LYS A 5 1.21 -2.71 7.87
C LYS A 5 1.24 -2.05 9.25
N GLN A 6 1.66 -0.78 9.34
CA GLN A 6 1.76 -0.09 10.63
C GLN A 6 0.51 0.71 11.00
N LEU A 7 -0.50 0.75 10.11
CA LEU A 7 -1.74 1.49 10.32
C LEU A 7 -2.91 0.54 10.60
N SER A 8 -3.78 0.96 11.51
CA SER A 8 -5.08 0.37 11.78
C SER A 8 -6.19 1.30 11.28
N PHE A 9 -7.40 0.78 11.09
CA PHE A 9 -8.54 1.61 10.64
C PHE A 9 -8.83 2.80 11.55
N ARG A 10 -8.63 2.67 12.88
CA ARG A 10 -8.76 3.77 13.85
C ARG A 10 -7.84 4.96 13.57
N ASN A 11 -6.75 4.76 12.81
CA ASN A 11 -5.88 5.88 12.43
C ASN A 11 -6.58 6.81 11.41
N LEU A 12 -7.64 6.36 10.74
CA LEU A 12 -8.41 7.18 9.80
C LEU A 12 -9.20 8.31 10.47
N SER A 13 -9.51 8.19 11.77
CA SER A 13 -10.17 9.25 12.54
C SER A 13 -9.19 10.13 13.32
N GLN A 14 -7.88 9.89 13.22
CA GLN A 14 -6.89 10.65 13.97
C GLN A 14 -6.49 11.94 13.23
N PRO A 15 -6.11 13.01 13.98
CA PRO A 15 -5.54 14.21 13.39
C PRO A 15 -4.35 13.90 12.49
N GLY A 16 -4.30 14.53 11.31
CA GLY A 16 -3.25 14.28 10.31
C GLY A 16 -3.47 13.03 9.44
N GLY A 17 -4.56 12.30 9.66
CA GLY A 17 -5.13 11.35 8.70
C GLY A 17 -6.25 11.99 7.87
N PRO A 18 -7.21 11.20 7.38
CA PRO A 18 -8.43 11.71 6.74
C PRO A 18 -9.46 12.33 7.70
N GLU A 19 -9.26 12.17 9.02
CA GLU A 19 -10.12 12.74 10.08
C GLU A 19 -11.60 12.37 9.92
N PHE A 20 -11.87 11.13 9.50
CA PHE A 20 -13.23 10.60 9.38
C PHE A 20 -13.92 10.46 10.74
N SER A 21 -15.26 10.52 10.73
CA SER A 21 -16.06 10.21 11.91
C SER A 21 -15.85 8.76 12.35
N ILE A 22 -16.06 8.48 13.64
CA ILE A 22 -15.90 7.14 14.21
C ILE A 22 -16.86 6.15 13.52
N GLU A 23 -18.06 6.61 13.19
CA GLU A 23 -19.08 5.85 12.46
C GLU A 23 -18.55 5.47 11.07
N ARG A 24 -17.96 6.43 10.34
CA ARG A 24 -17.39 6.17 9.03
C ARG A 24 -16.21 5.20 9.09
N VAL A 25 -15.38 5.29 10.12
CA VAL A 25 -14.27 4.33 10.30
C VAL A 25 -14.79 2.92 10.56
N LYS A 26 -15.85 2.77 11.37
CA LYS A 26 -16.51 1.47 11.61
C LYS A 26 -17.08 0.90 10.31
N GLU A 27 -17.75 1.73 9.50
CA GLU A 27 -18.26 1.31 8.19
C GLU A 27 -17.13 0.81 7.28
N ILE A 28 -16.06 1.60 7.14
CA ILE A 28 -14.90 1.23 6.31
C ILE A 28 -14.28 -0.09 6.79
N ALA A 29 -14.06 -0.24 8.10
CA ALA A 29 -13.49 -1.47 8.67
C ALA A 29 -14.42 -2.66 8.41
N SER A 30 -15.72 -2.50 8.62
CA SER A 30 -16.70 -3.59 8.45
C SER A 30 -16.83 -4.10 7.01
N GLY A 31 -16.37 -3.32 6.02
CA GLY A 31 -16.29 -3.73 4.62
C GLY A 31 -15.21 -4.78 4.33
N TYR A 32 -14.37 -5.13 5.31
CA TYR A 32 -13.33 -6.15 5.20
C TYR A 32 -13.60 -7.30 6.18
N SER A 33 -13.13 -8.50 5.84
CA SER A 33 -13.16 -9.67 6.73
C SER A 33 -11.75 -10.07 7.18
N ILE A 34 -11.68 -10.74 8.33
CA ILE A 34 -10.48 -11.35 8.86
C ILE A 34 -10.82 -12.68 9.52
N THR A 35 -9.93 -13.66 9.39
CA THR A 35 -9.99 -14.91 10.15
C THR A 35 -9.74 -14.66 11.64
N ASP A 36 -10.67 -15.09 12.47
CA ASP A 36 -10.69 -14.92 13.93
C ASP A 36 -10.65 -16.28 14.65
N GLY A 37 -9.68 -17.10 14.26
CA GLY A 37 -9.50 -18.45 14.80
C GLY A 37 -10.12 -19.53 13.93
N PHE A 38 -10.18 -20.74 14.50
CA PHE A 38 -10.71 -21.93 13.87
C PHE A 38 -11.76 -22.57 14.77
N ASP A 39 -12.76 -23.20 14.19
CA ASP A 39 -13.80 -23.92 14.93
C ASP A 39 -13.30 -25.29 15.45
N GLU A 40 -14.21 -26.07 16.05
CA GLU A 40 -13.90 -27.39 16.60
C GLU A 40 -13.46 -28.42 15.54
N TYR A 41 -13.74 -28.16 14.26
CA TYR A 41 -13.35 -28.99 13.12
C TYR A 41 -12.08 -28.49 12.43
N GLY A 42 -11.53 -27.35 12.88
CA GLY A 42 -10.36 -26.72 12.28
C GLY A 42 -10.66 -25.82 11.09
N GLU A 43 -11.92 -25.46 10.86
CA GLU A 43 -12.34 -24.55 9.79
C GLU A 43 -12.21 -23.08 10.23
N PRO A 44 -11.74 -22.17 9.35
CA PRO A 44 -11.53 -20.77 9.70
C PRO A 44 -12.86 -20.06 9.96
N ILE A 45 -12.94 -19.36 11.10
CA ILE A 45 -14.08 -18.48 11.44
C ILE A 45 -13.75 -17.07 10.95
N GLU A 46 -14.57 -16.51 10.08
CA GLU A 46 -14.41 -15.14 9.59
C GLU A 46 -15.26 -14.15 10.41
N ARG A 47 -14.71 -12.95 10.63
CA ARG A 47 -15.46 -11.81 11.19
C ARG A 47 -15.21 -10.54 10.37
N SER A 48 -16.14 -9.60 10.46
CA SER A 48 -15.88 -8.23 9.98
C SER A 48 -14.74 -7.59 10.77
N MET A 49 -13.90 -6.82 10.08
CA MET A 49 -12.83 -6.07 10.72
C MET A 49 -13.38 -4.91 11.56
N LEU A 50 -12.66 -4.60 12.63
CA LEU A 50 -12.94 -3.56 13.61
C LEU A 50 -11.98 -2.38 13.40
N PRO A 51 -12.30 -1.18 13.94
CA PRO A 51 -11.38 -0.05 13.93
C PRO A 51 -9.98 -0.36 14.50
N SER A 52 -9.86 -1.30 15.44
CA SER A 52 -8.57 -1.72 16.00
C SER A 52 -7.70 -2.54 15.05
N ASP A 53 -8.31 -3.23 14.09
CA ASP A 53 -7.60 -4.13 13.18
C ASP A 53 -6.70 -3.34 12.21
N ARG A 54 -5.63 -4.01 11.78
CA ARG A 54 -4.69 -3.49 10.78
C ARG A 54 -5.31 -3.53 9.40
N PHE A 55 -4.84 -2.67 8.50
CA PHE A 55 -5.21 -2.79 7.10
C PHE A 55 -4.81 -4.17 6.54
N PRO A 56 -5.68 -4.81 5.74
CA PRO A 56 -5.36 -6.08 5.12
C PRO A 56 -4.14 -5.94 4.21
N ARG A 57 -3.31 -6.99 4.18
CA ARG A 57 -2.19 -7.04 3.24
C ARG A 57 -2.71 -7.41 1.86
N PRO A 58 -2.21 -6.77 0.79
CA PRO A 58 -2.65 -7.09 -0.58
C PRO A 58 -2.12 -8.44 -1.08
N TYR A 59 -1.09 -8.99 -0.44
CA TYR A 59 -0.45 -10.25 -0.79
C TYR A 59 -0.14 -11.04 0.49
N GLY A 60 -0.22 -12.36 0.43
CA GLY A 60 0.12 -13.27 1.52
C GLY A 60 1.62 -13.40 1.76
N SER A 61 2.44 -13.26 0.71
CA SER A 61 3.91 -13.32 0.80
C SER A 61 4.63 -12.29 -0.08
N LYS A 62 5.95 -12.18 0.10
CA LYS A 62 6.81 -11.32 -0.72
C LYS A 62 6.96 -11.89 -2.13
N GLU A 63 7.01 -13.21 -2.23
CA GLU A 63 7.15 -13.97 -3.47
C GLU A 63 5.89 -13.81 -4.32
N GLU A 64 4.71 -13.91 -3.71
CA GLU A 64 3.43 -13.65 -4.36
C GLU A 64 3.36 -12.20 -4.86
N ALA A 65 3.75 -11.24 -4.03
CA ALA A 65 3.81 -9.83 -4.43
C ALA A 65 4.74 -9.62 -5.63
N LYS A 66 5.92 -10.25 -5.65
CA LYS A 66 6.83 -10.18 -6.80
C LYS A 66 6.25 -10.83 -8.04
N GLY A 67 5.66 -12.02 -7.90
CA GLY A 67 5.03 -12.75 -9.00
C GLY A 67 3.93 -11.93 -9.67
N ALA A 68 3.14 -11.19 -8.89
CA ALA A 68 2.07 -10.32 -9.39
C ALA A 68 2.55 -8.97 -9.96
N ASN A 69 3.82 -8.58 -9.80
CA ASN A 69 4.36 -7.28 -10.21
C ASN A 69 5.67 -7.42 -11.00
N ASN A 70 5.76 -8.39 -11.92
CA ASN A 70 6.91 -8.60 -12.82
C ASN A 70 8.27 -8.68 -12.10
N GLY A 71 8.30 -9.35 -10.93
CA GLY A 71 9.50 -9.51 -10.11
C GLY A 71 9.78 -8.37 -9.14
N ALA A 72 9.12 -7.22 -9.29
CA ALA A 72 9.26 -6.07 -8.39
C ALA A 72 8.45 -6.28 -7.11
N TYR A 73 9.00 -5.86 -5.96
CA TYR A 73 8.28 -5.90 -4.69
C TYR A 73 7.75 -4.51 -4.31
N PRO A 74 6.42 -4.29 -4.29
CA PRO A 74 5.86 -2.99 -3.93
C PRO A 74 6.22 -2.62 -2.48
N PRO A 75 6.78 -1.42 -2.22
CA PRO A 75 7.12 -0.99 -0.86
C PRO A 75 5.86 -0.79 -0.01
N ASP A 76 5.99 -1.02 1.29
CA ASP A 76 4.97 -0.65 2.28
C ASP A 76 4.92 0.88 2.43
N LEU A 77 3.72 1.46 2.37
CA LEU A 77 3.55 2.92 2.36
C LEU A 77 3.40 3.54 3.75
N SER A 78 3.43 2.75 4.83
CA SER A 78 3.18 3.29 6.18
C SER A 78 4.14 4.41 6.57
N LEU A 79 5.39 4.36 6.08
CA LEU A 79 6.46 5.32 6.37
C LEU A 79 7.15 5.85 5.11
N ILE A 80 6.57 5.67 3.92
CA ILE A 80 7.28 5.92 2.67
C ILE A 80 7.76 7.36 2.52
N VAL A 81 6.98 8.33 3.02
CA VAL A 81 7.36 9.76 3.07
C VAL A 81 8.64 9.96 3.89
N LYS A 82 8.84 9.20 4.96
CA LYS A 82 10.05 9.29 5.79
C LYS A 82 11.21 8.47 5.24
N ALA A 83 10.91 7.44 4.46
CA ALA A 83 11.88 6.47 3.95
C ALA A 83 12.52 6.88 2.60
N ARG A 84 12.17 8.05 2.06
CA ARG A 84 12.71 8.59 0.81
C ARG A 84 13.31 9.95 1.07
N ALA A 85 14.46 10.21 0.44
CA ALA A 85 15.06 11.55 0.43
C ALA A 85 14.05 12.54 -0.16
N ASP A 86 14.00 13.75 0.38
CA ASP A 86 13.05 14.81 0.01
C ASP A 86 11.55 14.45 0.23
N GLY A 87 11.29 13.29 0.83
CA GLY A 87 10.01 12.87 1.39
C GLY A 87 8.78 13.11 0.52
N TYR A 88 7.93 14.07 0.92
CA TYR A 88 6.66 14.33 0.22
C TYR A 88 6.87 14.94 -1.16
N ASN A 89 7.94 15.74 -1.37
CA ASN A 89 8.27 16.31 -2.67
C ASN A 89 8.61 15.18 -3.65
N TYR A 90 9.47 14.24 -3.23
CA TYR A 90 9.81 13.07 -4.03
C TYR A 90 8.57 12.28 -4.46
N LEU A 91 7.64 12.01 -3.54
CA LEU A 91 6.42 11.26 -3.86
C LEU A 91 5.49 12.04 -4.80
N TYR A 92 5.36 13.36 -4.60
CA TYR A 92 4.57 14.20 -5.49
C TYR A 92 5.12 14.18 -6.92
N SER A 93 6.43 14.41 -7.06
CA SER A 93 7.11 14.37 -8.36
C SER A 93 7.02 12.99 -9.00
N LEU A 94 7.20 11.92 -8.22
CA LEU A 94 7.05 10.54 -8.71
C LEU A 94 5.65 10.28 -9.26
N LEU A 95 4.59 10.69 -8.58
CA LEU A 95 3.22 10.45 -9.04
C LEU A 95 2.83 11.29 -10.27
N LYS A 96 3.53 12.41 -10.50
CA LYS A 96 3.26 13.35 -11.59
C LYS A 96 4.18 13.22 -12.80
N GLY A 97 5.37 12.62 -12.63
CA GLY A 97 6.40 12.57 -13.67
C GLY A 97 6.23 11.51 -14.77
N TYR A 98 5.13 10.74 -14.78
CA TYR A 98 4.91 9.69 -15.79
C TYR A 98 4.34 10.21 -17.12
N GLU A 99 4.07 11.51 -17.23
CA GLU A 99 3.59 12.15 -18.46
C GLU A 99 4.75 12.70 -19.32
N GLU A 100 5.99 12.58 -18.84
CA GLU A 100 7.19 13.11 -19.49
C GLU A 100 7.65 12.21 -20.64
N GLU A 101 8.20 12.84 -21.68
CA GLU A 101 8.73 12.12 -22.84
C GLU A 101 9.95 11.28 -22.47
N ILE A 102 10.03 10.08 -23.04
CA ILE A 102 11.19 9.19 -22.87
C ILE A 102 12.35 9.78 -23.68
N PRO A 103 13.53 10.02 -23.08
CA PRO A 103 14.71 10.46 -23.81
C PRO A 103 15.07 9.49 -24.95
N GLU A 104 15.42 10.02 -26.13
CA GLU A 104 15.67 9.21 -27.33
C GLU A 104 16.78 8.16 -27.16
N ASP A 105 17.72 8.40 -26.25
CA ASP A 105 18.87 7.55 -25.95
C ASP A 105 18.60 6.49 -24.88
N LEU A 106 17.39 6.46 -24.31
CA LEU A 106 17.03 5.58 -23.21
C LEU A 106 16.13 4.40 -23.65
N ASP A 107 16.68 3.19 -23.66
CA ASP A 107 15.90 1.96 -23.79
C ASP A 107 15.38 1.50 -22.42
N ILE A 108 14.06 1.61 -22.23
CA ILE A 108 13.37 1.19 -21.00
C ILE A 108 12.63 -0.15 -21.15
N GLY A 109 12.68 -0.78 -22.33
CA GLY A 109 11.91 -1.98 -22.65
C GLY A 109 10.41 -1.82 -22.34
N ASP A 110 9.85 -2.80 -21.64
CA ASP A 110 8.42 -2.82 -21.23
C ASP A 110 8.13 -2.03 -19.94
N LEU A 111 9.08 -1.22 -19.44
CA LEU A 111 8.92 -0.42 -18.24
C LEU A 111 8.27 0.95 -18.52
N SER A 112 7.85 1.64 -17.47
CA SER A 112 7.33 3.01 -17.54
C SER A 112 8.40 4.01 -17.12
N TYR A 113 8.57 5.07 -17.89
CA TYR A 113 9.55 6.13 -17.60
C TYR A 113 9.04 7.13 -16.56
N ASN A 114 9.93 7.54 -15.67
CA ASN A 114 9.71 8.65 -14.76
C ASN A 114 11.06 9.30 -14.40
N PRO A 115 11.25 10.60 -14.64
CA PRO A 115 12.54 11.27 -14.40
C PRO A 115 12.93 11.33 -12.92
N GLY A 116 11.97 11.18 -12.00
CA GLY A 116 12.20 11.11 -10.56
C GLY A 116 12.70 9.74 -10.08
N ILE A 117 12.70 8.72 -10.95
CA ILE A 117 13.30 7.41 -10.66
C ILE A 117 14.69 7.39 -11.28
N PRO A 118 15.77 7.24 -10.47
CA PRO A 118 17.10 7.02 -11.02
C PRO A 118 17.10 5.74 -11.84
N VAL A 119 17.51 5.84 -13.10
CA VAL A 119 17.87 4.65 -13.88
C VAL A 119 19.23 4.19 -13.36
N GLU A 120 19.30 2.99 -12.78
CA GLU A 120 20.60 2.39 -12.46
C GLU A 120 21.38 2.20 -13.77
N GLN A 121 22.57 2.81 -13.86
CA GLN A 121 23.54 2.55 -14.93
C GLN A 121 24.29 1.24 -14.67
#